data_AF-A0A243Q582-F1
#
_entry.id   AF-A0A243Q582-F1
#
_cell.length_a   1.000
_cell.length_b   1.000
_cell.length_c   1.000
_cell.angle_alpha   90.00
_cell.angle_beta   90.00
_cell.angle_gamma   90.00
#
_symmetry.space_group_name_H-M   'P 1'
#
loop_
_entity.id
_entity.type
_entity.pdbx_description
1 polymer ?
#
loop_
_entity_poly.entity_id
_entity_poly.type
_entity_poly.pdbx_seq_one_letter_code
_entity_poly.pdbx_strand_id
1 'polypeptide(L)'
;MSQSPSTALRKANARMSFDFTRCLDELAGRDLLPDSHDSAFVVGSLARGWGNDLSDLDIYLVSEKPWAGSSSGTIRVPLSHPDVPTEYFYTEERRWEVKYWTAGQVEEILAKVSWAEFDQGRTIGQMLTRDEEQLLE
;
A
#
# COMPACT_ATOMS: atom_id res chain seq x y z
N MET A 1 -36.20 -41.57 7.85
CA MET A 1 -36.01 -40.58 6.77
C MET A 1 -34.96 -39.59 7.24
N SER A 2 -33.71 -39.79 6.80
CA SER A 2 -32.55 -39.00 7.20
C SER A 2 -32.42 -37.79 6.28
N GLN A 3 -32.49 -36.57 6.83
CA GLN A 3 -32.19 -35.35 6.08
C GLN A 3 -30.68 -35.15 6.02
N SER A 4 -30.12 -35.14 4.81
CA SER A 4 -28.71 -34.93 4.54
C SER A 4 -28.25 -33.50 4.90
N PRO A 5 -27.15 -33.33 5.64
CA PRO A 5 -26.55 -32.01 5.87
C PRO A 5 -25.60 -31.69 4.70
N SER A 6 -26.11 -31.22 3.57
CA SER A 6 -25.25 -30.96 2.38
C SER A 6 -25.41 -29.59 1.72
N THR A 7 -26.32 -28.74 2.18
CA THR A 7 -26.63 -27.49 1.44
C THR A 7 -26.17 -26.21 2.15
N ALA A 8 -25.86 -26.28 3.45
CA ALA A 8 -25.49 -25.09 4.23
C ALA A 8 -24.00 -24.70 4.17
N LEU A 9 -23.11 -25.58 3.67
CA LEU A 9 -21.65 -25.36 3.67
C LEU A 9 -21.04 -24.94 2.32
N ARG A 10 -21.86 -24.58 1.31
CA ARG A 10 -21.38 -24.11 0.00
C ARG A 10 -21.46 -22.59 -0.20
N LYS A 11 -21.67 -21.81 0.88
CA LYS A 11 -21.66 -20.34 0.87
C LYS A 11 -20.47 -19.73 1.61
N ALA A 12 -19.33 -20.43 1.65
CA ALA A 12 -18.07 -19.86 2.13
C ALA A 12 -17.15 -19.63 0.93
N ASN A 13 -16.66 -18.39 0.81
CA ASN A 13 -15.62 -17.92 -0.10
C ASN A 13 -16.02 -17.65 -1.56
N ALA A 14 -16.94 -16.70 -1.77
CA ALA A 14 -16.72 -15.78 -2.89
C ALA A 14 -15.50 -14.94 -2.49
N ARG A 15 -14.30 -15.32 -2.95
CA ARG A 15 -13.10 -14.50 -2.82
C ARG A 15 -13.44 -13.18 -3.51
N MET A 16 -13.62 -12.11 -2.75
CA MET A 16 -13.76 -10.78 -3.33
C MET A 16 -12.47 -10.51 -4.11
N SER A 17 -12.58 -10.62 -5.42
CA SER A 17 -11.49 -10.31 -6.33
C SER A 17 -11.61 -8.84 -6.67
N PHE A 18 -10.74 -8.01 -6.11
CA PHE A 18 -10.63 -6.63 -6.52
C PHE A 18 -9.93 -6.58 -7.89
N ASP A 19 -10.44 -5.78 -8.83
CA ASP A 19 -9.84 -5.61 -10.15
C ASP A 19 -8.77 -4.51 -10.10
N PHE A 20 -7.52 -4.90 -9.81
CA PHE A 20 -6.40 -3.96 -9.75
C PHE A 20 -5.99 -3.39 -11.11
N THR A 21 -6.48 -3.94 -12.22
CA THR A 21 -6.06 -3.49 -13.57
C THR A 21 -6.53 -2.06 -13.88
N ARG A 22 -7.53 -1.57 -13.16
CA ARG A 22 -8.11 -0.23 -13.33
C ARG A 22 -7.44 0.85 -12.49
N CYS A 23 -6.55 0.49 -11.57
CA CYS A 23 -6.02 1.43 -10.60
C CYS A 23 -5.30 2.61 -11.25
N LEU A 24 -4.44 2.36 -12.24
CA LEU A 24 -3.70 3.43 -12.90
C LEU A 24 -4.62 4.35 -13.71
N ASP A 25 -5.64 3.81 -14.38
CA ASP A 25 -6.61 4.61 -15.13
C ASP A 25 -7.42 5.52 -14.20
N GLU A 26 -7.83 5.01 -13.03
CA GLU A 26 -8.54 5.79 -12.01
C GLU A 26 -7.66 6.92 -11.45
N LEU A 27 -6.37 6.65 -11.20
CA LEU A 27 -5.44 7.68 -10.74
C LEU A 27 -5.15 8.72 -11.84
N ALA A 28 -4.97 8.28 -13.08
CA ALA A 28 -4.75 9.15 -14.23
C ALA A 28 -5.93 10.09 -14.46
N GLY A 29 -7.17 9.56 -14.42
CA GLY A 29 -8.40 10.35 -14.61
C GLY A 29 -8.64 11.40 -13.52
N ARG A 30 -7.87 11.37 -12.43
CA ARG A 30 -7.95 12.30 -11.29
C ARG A 30 -6.73 13.20 -11.16
N ASP A 31 -5.80 13.15 -12.12
CA ASP A 31 -4.52 13.86 -12.06
C ASP A 31 -3.69 13.50 -10.80
N LEU A 32 -3.77 12.23 -10.37
CA LEU A 32 -3.06 11.69 -9.20
C LEU A 32 -1.87 10.78 -9.57
N LEU A 33 -1.45 10.82 -10.83
CA LEU A 33 -0.21 10.16 -11.26
C LEU A 33 0.92 11.21 -11.40
N PRO A 34 2.12 10.91 -10.86
CA PRO A 34 3.33 11.65 -11.21
C PRO A 34 3.58 11.64 -12.73
N ASP A 35 4.11 12.75 -13.25
CA ASP A 35 4.56 12.87 -14.66
C ASP A 35 5.50 11.72 -15.05
N SER A 36 6.30 11.25 -14.09
CA SER A 36 7.14 10.07 -14.19
C SER A 36 7.11 9.29 -12.87
N HIS A 37 6.87 7.99 -12.94
CA HIS A 37 6.96 7.09 -11.80
C HIS A 37 7.70 5.81 -12.23
N ASP A 38 8.55 5.30 -11.34
CA ASP A 38 9.32 4.09 -11.56
C ASP A 38 8.49 2.85 -11.30
N SER A 39 7.57 2.94 -10.34
CA SER A 39 6.77 1.81 -9.89
C SER A 39 5.47 2.26 -9.21
N ALA A 40 4.45 1.42 -9.36
CA ALA A 40 3.18 1.52 -8.66
C ALA A 40 2.80 0.13 -8.15
N PHE A 41 2.45 0.00 -6.87
CA PHE A 41 2.05 -1.28 -6.32
C PHE A 41 1.00 -1.13 -5.22
N VAL A 42 0.18 -2.16 -5.11
CA VAL A 42 -0.88 -2.24 -4.09
C VAL A 42 -0.34 -2.96 -2.86
N VAL A 43 -0.63 -2.42 -1.69
CA VAL A 43 -0.24 -3.01 -0.41
C VAL A 43 -1.49 -3.33 0.43
N GLY A 44 -1.27 -3.76 1.68
CA GLY A 44 -2.34 -3.97 2.63
C GLY A 44 -3.17 -5.24 2.40
N SER A 45 -4.35 -5.26 3.00
CA SER A 45 -5.20 -6.46 3.11
C SER A 45 -5.75 -6.96 1.76
N LEU A 46 -6.04 -6.05 0.83
CA LEU A 46 -6.50 -6.40 -0.52
C LEU A 46 -5.39 -7.09 -1.33
N ALA A 47 -4.17 -6.56 -1.32
CA ALA A 47 -3.02 -7.20 -1.99
C ALA A 47 -2.73 -8.61 -1.45
N ARG A 48 -2.89 -8.81 -0.13
CA ARG A 48 -2.69 -10.11 0.55
C ARG A 48 -3.85 -11.09 0.35
N GLY A 49 -4.97 -10.65 -0.23
CA GLY A 49 -6.15 -11.47 -0.46
C GLY A 49 -6.97 -11.78 0.80
N TRP A 50 -6.79 -11.02 1.88
CA TRP A 50 -7.57 -11.11 3.13
C TRP A 50 -8.45 -9.88 3.37
N GLY A 51 -8.57 -9.01 2.37
CA GLY A 51 -9.42 -7.82 2.43
C GLY A 51 -10.91 -8.17 2.51
N ASN A 52 -11.69 -7.21 3.00
CA ASN A 52 -13.13 -7.28 3.15
C ASN A 52 -13.80 -6.02 2.55
N ASP A 53 -15.12 -5.91 2.70
CA ASP A 53 -15.91 -4.79 2.16
C ASP A 53 -15.47 -3.43 2.72
N LEU A 54 -14.97 -3.40 3.95
CA LEU A 54 -14.50 -2.20 4.65
C LEU A 54 -13.00 -1.95 4.48
N SER A 55 -12.28 -2.81 3.74
CA SER A 55 -10.84 -2.61 3.52
C SER A 55 -10.60 -1.43 2.58
N ASP A 56 -9.63 -0.60 2.92
CA ASP A 56 -9.16 0.43 1.99
C ASP A 56 -8.32 -0.21 0.87
N LEU A 57 -8.22 0.49 -0.25
CA LEU A 57 -7.21 0.20 -1.26
C LEU A 57 -5.99 1.10 -1.05
N ASP A 58 -4.89 0.51 -0.60
CA ASP A 58 -3.63 1.20 -0.41
C ASP A 58 -2.73 1.05 -1.65
N ILE A 59 -2.36 2.17 -2.27
CA ILE A 59 -1.47 2.21 -3.45
C ILE A 59 -0.23 3.03 -3.10
N TYR A 60 0.96 2.46 -3.35
CA TYR A 60 2.22 3.17 -3.24
C TYR A 60 2.72 3.50 -4.64
N LEU A 61 3.05 4.78 -4.85
CA LEU A 61 3.69 5.28 -6.06
C LEU A 61 5.12 5.68 -5.72
N VAL A 62 6.07 5.13 -6.46
CA VAL A 62 7.50 5.44 -6.33
C VAL A 62 7.94 6.23 -7.55
N SER A 63 8.59 7.37 -7.30
CA SER A 63 9.11 8.24 -8.36
C SER A 63 10.47 8.82 -7.98
N GLU A 64 11.24 9.33 -8.95
CA GLU A 64 12.52 9.97 -8.65
C GLU A 64 12.38 11.26 -7.84
N LYS A 65 11.27 12.00 -8.02
CA LYS A 65 11.05 13.33 -7.44
C LYS A 65 9.87 13.32 -6.47
N PRO A 66 9.86 14.17 -5.43
CA PRO A 66 8.70 14.32 -4.56
C PRO A 66 7.44 14.69 -5.34
N TRP A 67 6.31 14.12 -4.93
CA TRP A 67 5.00 14.48 -5.48
C TRP A 67 4.70 15.97 -5.25
N ALA A 68 4.25 16.64 -6.31
CA ALA A 68 3.99 18.08 -6.32
C ALA A 68 2.51 18.43 -6.58
N GLY A 69 1.65 17.43 -6.80
CA GLY A 69 0.22 17.64 -6.98
C GLY A 69 -0.54 17.74 -5.66
N SER A 70 -1.85 17.54 -5.72
CA SER A 70 -2.71 17.59 -4.54
C SER A 70 -2.38 16.49 -3.53
N SER A 71 -2.41 16.86 -2.26
CA SER A 71 -2.28 15.94 -1.13
C SER A 71 -3.23 16.34 -0.01
N SER A 72 -4.06 15.40 0.43
CA SER A 72 -4.87 15.50 1.64
C SER A 72 -4.06 15.45 2.95
N GLY A 73 -2.84 14.92 2.91
CA GLY A 73 -2.02 14.71 4.11
C GLY A 73 -0.54 14.46 3.81
N THR A 74 0.22 14.26 4.88
CA THR A 74 1.64 13.92 4.80
C THR A 74 2.02 13.07 6.00
N ILE A 75 2.69 11.94 5.75
CA ILE A 75 3.30 11.10 6.77
C ILE A 75 4.75 11.55 6.95
N ARG A 76 5.20 11.56 8.20
CA ARG A 76 6.57 11.90 8.58
C ARG A 76 7.34 10.64 8.93
N VAL A 77 8.43 10.37 8.20
CA VAL A 77 9.30 9.20 8.39
C VAL A 77 10.73 9.64 8.77
N PRO A 78 11.49 8.82 9.53
CA PRO A 78 12.86 9.13 9.93
C PRO A 78 13.86 8.80 8.81
N LEU A 79 13.76 9.56 7.72
CA LEU A 79 14.63 9.49 6.53
C LEU A 79 15.20 10.88 6.21
N SER A 80 16.17 10.96 5.29
CA SER A 80 16.78 12.23 4.88
C SER A 80 15.77 13.21 4.28
N HIS A 81 14.81 12.67 3.51
CA HIS A 81 13.63 13.36 3.02
C HIS A 81 12.40 12.80 3.74
N PRO A 82 11.97 13.44 4.83
CA PRO A 82 11.04 12.83 5.79
C PRO A 82 9.56 12.92 5.41
N ASP A 83 9.20 13.66 4.36
CA ASP A 83 7.80 13.85 3.96
C ASP A 83 7.38 12.81 2.92
N VAL A 84 6.31 12.09 3.22
CA VAL A 84 5.62 11.19 2.30
C VAL A 84 4.20 11.74 2.11
N PRO A 85 3.94 12.49 1.02
CA PRO A 85 2.60 12.99 0.74
C PRO A 85 1.59 11.86 0.64
N THR A 86 0.36 12.12 1.09
CA THR A 86 -0.75 11.18 0.97
C THR A 86 -1.97 11.84 0.37
N GLU A 87 -2.66 11.09 -0.48
CA GLU A 87 -3.96 11.47 -1.01
C GLU A 87 -4.96 10.36 -0.75
N TYR A 88 -6.19 10.71 -0.40
CA TYR A 88 -7.25 9.72 -0.31
C TYR A 88 -8.52 10.22 -0.98
N PHE A 89 -9.24 9.28 -1.59
CA PHE A 89 -10.50 9.57 -2.22
C PHE A 89 -11.41 8.36 -2.13
N TYR A 90 -12.68 8.57 -2.48
CA TYR A 90 -13.64 7.49 -2.61
C TYR A 90 -13.93 7.24 -4.09
N THR A 91 -13.87 5.97 -4.47
CA THR A 91 -14.42 5.46 -5.72
C THR A 91 -15.44 4.40 -5.34
N GLU A 92 -16.68 4.57 -5.81
CA GLU A 92 -17.84 3.80 -5.35
C GLU A 92 -18.01 3.92 -3.83
N GLU A 93 -17.88 2.81 -3.09
CA GLU A 93 -18.02 2.77 -1.62
C GLU A 93 -16.70 2.47 -0.91
N ARG A 94 -15.57 2.44 -1.65
CA ARG A 94 -14.26 2.12 -1.09
C ARG A 94 -13.37 3.35 -1.00
N ARG A 95 -12.72 3.51 0.15
CA ARG A 95 -11.64 4.49 0.31
C ARG A 95 -10.38 3.97 -0.35
N TRP A 96 -9.76 4.81 -1.17
CA TRP A 96 -8.46 4.61 -1.76
C TRP A 96 -7.49 5.55 -1.07
N GLU A 97 -6.32 5.05 -0.72
CA GLU A 97 -5.22 5.85 -0.19
C GLU A 97 -3.99 5.66 -1.08
N VAL A 98 -3.40 6.77 -1.48
CA VAL A 98 -2.18 6.83 -2.27
C VAL A 98 -1.09 7.44 -1.43
N LYS A 99 0.05 6.75 -1.32
CA LYS A 99 1.26 7.28 -0.68
C LYS A 99 2.36 7.47 -1.73
N TYR A 100 2.93 8.66 -1.76
CA TYR A 100 3.93 9.04 -2.76
C TYR A 100 5.33 8.97 -2.15
N TRP A 101 6.03 7.90 -2.49
CA TRP A 101 7.42 7.66 -2.09
C TRP A 101 8.38 8.10 -3.18
N THR A 102 9.58 8.47 -2.77
CA THR A 102 10.70 8.68 -3.68
C THR A 102 11.60 7.46 -3.73
N ALA A 103 12.28 7.24 -4.86
CA ALA A 103 13.27 6.16 -4.99
C ALA A 103 14.34 6.24 -3.87
N GLY A 104 14.82 7.44 -3.54
CA GLY A 104 15.78 7.65 -2.45
C GLY A 104 15.25 7.26 -1.07
N GLN A 105 13.98 7.51 -0.76
CA GLN A 105 13.37 7.03 0.48
C GLN A 105 13.32 5.50 0.53
N VAL A 106 12.97 4.85 -0.58
CA VAL A 106 12.97 3.38 -0.68
C VAL A 106 14.37 2.82 -0.45
N GLU A 107 15.40 3.41 -1.06
CA GLU A 107 16.79 3.01 -0.87
C GLU A 107 17.25 3.15 0.59
N GLU A 108 16.91 4.24 1.26
CA GLU A 108 17.23 4.43 2.69
C GLU A 108 16.54 3.39 3.57
N ILE A 109 15.27 3.05 3.29
CA ILE A 109 14.54 2.00 4.02
C ILE A 109 15.19 0.63 3.81
N LEU A 110 15.56 0.29 2.57
CA LEU A 110 16.28 -0.94 2.27
C LEU A 110 17.65 -1.00 2.95
N ALA A 111 18.34 0.13 3.09
CA ALA A 111 19.60 0.20 3.83
C ALA A 111 19.42 -0.14 5.32
N LYS A 112 18.31 0.28 5.94
CA LYS A 112 17.98 -0.06 7.33
C LYS A 112 17.81 -1.56 7.55
N VAL A 113 17.36 -2.32 6.56
CA VAL A 113 17.16 -3.78 6.68
C VAL A 113 18.28 -4.60 6.03
N SER A 114 19.45 -4.00 5.83
CA SER A 114 20.60 -4.69 5.26
C SER A 114 21.16 -5.78 6.20
N TRP A 115 21.89 -6.74 5.63
CA TRP A 115 22.56 -7.78 6.43
C TRP A 115 23.51 -7.20 7.49
N ALA A 116 24.22 -6.13 7.15
CA ALA A 116 25.13 -5.46 8.08
C ALA A 116 24.39 -4.84 9.28
N GLU A 117 23.14 -4.43 9.09
CA GLU A 117 22.28 -3.92 10.15
C GLU A 117 21.68 -5.04 11.00
N PHE A 118 21.33 -6.17 10.37
CA PHE A 118 20.88 -7.37 11.06
C PHE A 118 21.94 -7.94 12.02
N ASP A 119 23.21 -7.99 11.59
CA ASP A 119 24.34 -8.49 12.39
C ASP A 119 24.59 -7.65 13.66
N GLN A 120 24.03 -6.44 13.76
CA GLN A 120 24.11 -5.60 14.95
C GLN A 120 23.06 -5.96 16.02
N GLY A 121 22.22 -6.96 15.78
CA GLY A 121 21.27 -7.50 16.77
C GLY A 121 20.07 -6.58 17.07
N ARG A 122 19.79 -5.60 16.22
CA ARG A 122 18.59 -4.74 16.32
C ARG A 122 17.36 -5.50 15.79
N THR A 123 16.20 -5.28 16.42
CA THR A 123 14.94 -5.86 15.95
C THR A 123 14.22 -4.92 14.98
N ILE A 124 13.47 -5.46 14.01
CA ILE A 124 12.80 -4.67 12.95
C ILE A 124 11.94 -3.54 13.53
N GLY A 125 11.16 -3.81 14.58
CA GLY A 125 10.30 -2.79 15.23
C GLY A 125 11.06 -1.66 15.94
N GLN A 126 12.38 -1.74 16.07
CA GLN A 126 13.24 -0.64 16.52
C GLN A 126 13.87 0.13 15.35
N MET A 127 13.87 -0.46 14.15
CA MET A 127 14.60 0.03 12.98
C MET A 127 13.66 0.73 11.99
N LEU A 128 12.45 0.19 11.83
CA LEU A 128 11.44 0.70 10.92
C LEU A 128 10.27 1.29 11.70
N THR A 129 9.75 2.40 11.20
CA THR A 129 8.40 2.85 11.55
C THR A 129 7.38 1.97 10.86
N ARG A 130 6.12 2.03 11.32
CA ARG A 130 5.01 1.25 10.73
C ARG A 130 4.83 1.51 9.24
N ASP A 131 4.97 2.75 8.78
CA ASP A 131 4.82 3.09 7.36
C ASP A 131 5.99 2.58 6.51
N GLU A 132 7.21 2.55 7.08
CA GLU A 132 8.38 1.95 6.42
C GLU A 132 8.27 0.42 6.37
N GLU A 133 7.75 -0.22 7.42
CA GLU A 133 7.49 -1.66 7.43
C GLU A 133 6.43 -2.04 6.39
N GLN A 134 5.32 -1.30 6.32
CA GLN A 134 4.24 -1.55 5.36
C GLN A 134 4.70 -1.42 3.89
N LEU A 135 5.72 -0.60 3.61
CA LEU A 135 6.35 -0.50 2.28
C LEU A 135 7.05 -1.80 1.84
N LEU A 136 7.58 -2.57 2.79
CA LEU A 136 8.39 -3.76 2.51
C LEU A 136 7.58 -5.07 2.48
N GLU A 137 6.31 -5.04 2.89
CA GLU A 137 5.45 -6.23 3.02
C GLU A 137 4.35 -6.37 1.94
#